data_AF-A0A9D4ZTB6-F1
#
_entry.id   AF-A0A9D4ZTB6-F1
#
_cell.length_a   1.000
_cell.length_b   1.000
_cell.length_c   1.000
_cell.angle_alpha   90.00
_cell.angle_beta   90.00
_cell.angle_gamma   90.00
#
_symmetry.space_group_name_H-M   'P 1'
#
loop_
_entity.id
_entity.type
_entity.pdbx_description
1 polymer ?
#
loop_
_entity_poly.entity_id
_entity_poly.type
_entity_poly.pdbx_seq_one_letter_code
_entity_poly.pdbx_strand_id
1 'polypeptide(L)'
;MLHSSSSSFLLSLAVFAAGTSQRARGFSKKEEPEEEEDSDVKFEEDSEESEDENETKKKGTQGLIEIENPNLVKPKSVKAKDADLERPAELSRREREELEKQRAHERYLKLQEQGKTEQARKDLERLALIRQQRLDAAKKREEEKAAKEAKKLEARK
;
A
#
# COMPACT_ATOMS: atom_id res chain seq x y z
N MET A 1 30.28 68.43 -33.03
CA MET A 1 31.47 68.65 -32.19
C MET A 1 31.07 69.53 -31.02
N LEU A 2 31.09 68.99 -29.80
CA LEU A 2 31.56 69.63 -28.56
C LEU A 2 31.17 68.71 -27.39
N HIS A 3 32.16 68.52 -26.52
CA HIS A 3 32.29 67.47 -25.54
C HIS A 3 31.83 67.93 -24.15
N SER A 4 31.56 66.94 -23.29
CA SER A 4 31.82 66.91 -21.85
C SER A 4 30.87 67.65 -20.91
N SER A 5 30.12 66.88 -20.12
CA SER A 5 30.15 66.97 -18.65
C SER A 5 29.51 65.73 -18.01
N SER A 6 30.38 64.84 -17.52
CA SER A 6 30.32 64.19 -16.21
C SER A 6 28.97 63.70 -15.67
N SER A 7 28.70 62.40 -15.80
CA SER A 7 28.08 61.66 -14.70
C SER A 7 28.62 60.22 -14.67
N SER A 8 29.68 60.05 -13.90
CA SER A 8 30.21 58.77 -13.48
C SER A 8 29.24 58.12 -12.48
N PHE A 9 28.39 57.20 -12.94
CA PHE A 9 27.76 56.22 -12.05
C PHE A 9 28.36 54.85 -12.32
N LEU A 10 29.08 54.40 -11.29
CA LEU A 10 29.85 53.18 -11.23
C LEU A 10 28.95 51.94 -11.37
N LEU A 11 29.36 51.10 -12.33
CA LEU A 11 29.35 49.65 -12.33
C LEU A 11 28.72 48.99 -11.07
N SER A 12 27.45 48.56 -11.18
CA SER A 12 26.90 47.47 -10.37
C SER A 12 26.63 46.29 -11.29
N LEU A 13 27.71 45.58 -11.63
CA LEU A 13 27.66 44.27 -12.27
C LEU A 13 28.30 43.26 -11.29
N ALA A 14 27.50 42.87 -10.30
CA ALA A 14 27.73 41.79 -9.34
C ALA A 14 26.32 41.46 -8.80
N VAL A 15 25.70 40.28 -8.91
CA VAL A 15 26.17 38.91 -9.09
C VAL A 15 25.03 38.14 -9.78
N PHE A 16 25.19 37.77 -11.04
CA PHE A 16 24.42 36.70 -11.70
C PHE A 16 25.42 35.73 -12.32
N ALA A 17 26.04 34.91 -11.47
CA ALA A 17 26.71 33.65 -11.80
C ALA A 17 27.51 33.17 -10.56
N ALA A 18 26.99 32.14 -9.89
CA ALA A 18 27.65 31.18 -8.98
C ALA A 18 26.74 30.88 -7.77
N GLY A 19 25.77 30.01 -7.97
CA GLY A 19 24.89 29.52 -6.91
C GLY A 19 24.08 28.30 -7.33
N THR A 20 24.58 27.49 -8.26
CA THR A 20 24.07 26.14 -8.47
C THR A 20 24.46 25.29 -7.27
N SER A 21 23.51 24.48 -6.80
CA SER A 21 23.74 23.32 -5.94
C SER A 21 24.03 23.57 -4.45
N GLN A 22 22.97 23.88 -3.70
CA GLN A 22 22.81 23.34 -2.35
C GLN A 22 21.42 22.72 -2.18
N ARG A 23 21.14 21.67 -2.99
CA ARG A 23 20.19 20.64 -2.57
C ARG A 23 20.94 19.81 -1.55
N ALA A 24 20.75 20.08 -0.26
CA ALA A 24 21.37 19.31 0.80
C ALA A 24 20.97 17.83 0.64
N ARG A 25 21.92 17.03 0.15
CA ARG A 25 21.95 15.59 0.37
C ARG A 25 22.32 15.40 1.84
N GLY A 26 21.31 15.28 2.68
CA GLY A 26 21.42 14.96 4.09
C GLY A 26 20.54 13.76 4.40
N PHE A 27 20.95 12.59 3.91
CA PHE A 27 20.50 11.31 4.42
C PHE A 27 21.07 11.17 5.84
N SER A 28 20.39 11.74 6.83
CA SER A 28 20.64 11.43 8.23
C SER A 28 19.96 10.10 8.53
N LYS A 29 20.71 9.02 8.25
CA LYS A 29 20.45 7.66 8.75
C LYS A 29 20.43 7.74 10.28
N LYS A 30 19.22 7.75 10.85
CA LYS A 30 19.03 7.45 12.26
C LYS A 30 18.85 5.94 12.32
N GLU A 31 19.73 5.29 13.06
CA GLU A 31 19.71 3.86 13.36
C GLU A 31 18.33 3.46 13.91
N GLU A 32 17.55 2.81 13.05
CA GLU A 32 16.78 1.54 13.18
C GLU A 32 16.44 1.00 14.59
N PRO A 33 15.30 0.27 14.76
CA PRO A 33 14.83 -0.76 13.83
C PRO A 33 13.69 -0.31 12.92
N GLU A 34 14.00 -0.24 11.62
CA GLU A 34 13.04 -0.39 10.54
C GLU A 34 12.97 -1.91 10.29
N GLU A 35 11.78 -2.50 10.45
CA GLU A 35 11.51 -3.83 9.93
C GLU A 35 11.42 -3.70 8.40
N GLU A 36 12.57 -3.73 7.73
CA GLU A 36 12.65 -4.00 6.30
C GLU A 36 12.33 -5.49 6.07
N GLU A 37 11.04 -5.82 5.93
CA GLU A 37 10.67 -7.00 5.14
C GLU A 37 10.75 -6.63 3.66
N ASP A 38 11.99 -6.68 3.15
CA ASP A 38 12.32 -6.75 1.74
C ASP A 38 11.69 -8.04 1.18
N SER A 39 10.41 -7.96 0.80
CA SER A 39 9.67 -9.03 0.16
C SER A 39 10.02 -9.09 -1.32
N ASP A 40 11.30 -9.33 -1.61
CA ASP A 40 11.76 -9.88 -2.89
C ASP A 40 11.41 -11.38 -2.92
N VAL A 41 10.11 -11.68 -2.73
CA VAL A 41 9.57 -13.00 -2.98
C VAL A 41 9.35 -13.06 -4.47
N LYS A 42 10.42 -13.45 -5.17
CA LYS A 42 10.34 -14.08 -6.47
C LYS A 42 9.25 -15.14 -6.38
N PHE A 43 8.04 -14.79 -6.82
CA PHE A 43 6.97 -15.72 -7.10
C PHE A 43 7.47 -16.53 -8.30
N GLU A 44 8.31 -17.53 -8.01
CA GLU A 44 8.40 -18.74 -8.82
C GLU A 44 6.96 -19.26 -8.85
N GLU A 45 6.26 -18.89 -9.91
CA GLU A 45 5.08 -19.59 -10.38
C GLU A 45 5.56 -20.99 -10.77
N ASP A 46 5.82 -21.82 -9.76
CA ASP A 46 5.78 -23.26 -9.89
C ASP A 46 4.30 -23.58 -10.09
N SER A 47 3.87 -23.35 -11.32
CA SER A 47 2.71 -24.00 -11.88
C SER A 47 3.04 -25.48 -11.82
N GLU A 48 2.75 -26.10 -10.67
CA GLU A 48 2.55 -27.54 -10.55
C GLU A 48 1.43 -27.88 -11.54
N GLU A 49 1.85 -28.09 -12.78
CA GLU A 49 1.14 -28.85 -13.78
C GLU A 49 0.89 -30.20 -13.12
N SER A 50 -0.26 -30.33 -12.47
CA SER A 50 -0.83 -31.60 -12.08
C SER A 50 -1.22 -32.33 -13.36
N GLU A 51 -0.19 -32.78 -14.09
CA GLU A 51 -0.29 -33.77 -15.15
C GLU A 51 -0.67 -35.08 -14.45
N ASP A 52 -1.98 -35.30 -14.42
CA ASP A 52 -2.68 -36.57 -14.28
C ASP A 52 -1.76 -37.78 -14.59
N GLU A 53 -1.14 -38.33 -13.55
CA GLU A 53 -0.17 -39.45 -13.62
C GLU A 53 -0.83 -40.80 -13.97
N ASN A 54 -1.99 -40.81 -14.63
CA ASN A 54 -2.62 -42.05 -15.07
C ASN A 54 -2.24 -42.47 -16.50
N GLU A 55 -1.34 -41.74 -17.17
CA GLU A 55 -0.85 -42.14 -18.50
C GLU A 55 0.66 -41.92 -18.69
N THR A 56 1.47 -42.16 -17.66
CA THR A 56 2.90 -42.38 -17.89
C THR A 56 3.05 -43.65 -18.74
N LYS A 57 3.12 -43.47 -20.07
CA LYS A 57 3.42 -44.53 -21.03
C LYS A 57 4.72 -45.18 -20.58
N LYS A 58 4.62 -46.31 -19.88
CA LYS A 58 5.74 -47.01 -19.28
C LYS A 58 6.77 -47.27 -20.38
N LYS A 59 7.94 -46.66 -20.25
CA LYS A 59 8.98 -46.75 -21.28
C LYS A 59 9.63 -48.13 -21.23
N GLY A 60 9.76 -48.78 -22.40
CA GLY A 60 10.43 -50.08 -22.51
C GLY A 60 9.64 -51.26 -21.94
N THR A 61 10.32 -52.22 -21.30
CA THR A 61 9.73 -53.47 -20.80
C THR A 61 8.92 -53.32 -19.50
N GLN A 62 8.89 -52.12 -18.91
CA GLN A 62 8.15 -51.81 -17.68
C GLN A 62 6.62 -51.99 -17.82
N GLY A 63 6.09 -51.96 -19.05
CA GLY A 63 4.68 -52.27 -19.34
C GLY A 63 4.36 -53.77 -19.43
N LEU A 64 5.37 -54.62 -19.60
CA LEU A 64 5.23 -56.08 -19.68
C LEU A 64 5.24 -56.76 -18.31
N ILE A 65 5.80 -56.10 -17.29
CA ILE A 65 5.87 -56.63 -15.93
C ILE A 65 4.59 -56.23 -15.20
N GLU A 66 3.76 -57.22 -14.88
CA GLU A 66 2.54 -57.05 -14.11
C GLU A 66 2.92 -56.68 -12.66
N ILE A 67 2.58 -55.46 -12.25
CA ILE A 67 2.82 -54.99 -10.88
C ILE A 67 1.71 -55.61 -10.00
N GLU A 68 1.94 -56.82 -9.51
CA GLU A 68 1.09 -57.50 -8.51
C GLU A 68 1.40 -56.99 -7.10
N ASN A 69 1.31 -55.68 -6.88
CA ASN A 69 1.39 -55.15 -5.53
C ASN A 69 -0.01 -55.30 -4.87
N PRO A 70 -0.17 -56.13 -3.83
CA PRO A 70 -1.46 -56.37 -3.19
C PRO A 70 -2.03 -55.12 -2.48
N ASN A 71 -1.21 -54.11 -2.23
CA ASN A 71 -1.62 -52.80 -1.71
C ASN A 71 -1.78 -51.75 -2.83
N LEU A 72 -1.70 -52.13 -4.10
CA LEU A 72 -1.94 -51.22 -5.22
C LEU A 72 -3.43 -50.93 -5.35
N VAL A 73 -3.88 -49.93 -4.59
CA VAL A 73 -5.24 -49.43 -4.66
C VAL A 73 -5.42 -48.74 -6.01
N LYS A 74 -6.05 -49.43 -6.95
CA LYS A 74 -6.45 -48.82 -8.23
C LYS A 74 -7.46 -47.70 -7.94
N PRO A 75 -7.28 -46.48 -8.47
CA PRO A 75 -8.24 -45.41 -8.24
C PRO A 75 -9.61 -45.84 -8.81
N LYS A 76 -10.62 -45.87 -7.95
CA LYS A 76 -12.00 -46.14 -8.36
C LYS A 76 -12.63 -44.82 -8.76
N SER A 77 -13.12 -44.71 -9.99
CA SER A 77 -13.88 -43.55 -10.47
C SER A 77 -15.21 -43.47 -9.71
N VAL A 78 -15.29 -42.63 -8.69
CA VAL A 78 -16.54 -42.35 -7.98
C VAL A 78 -17.37 -41.41 -8.86
N LYS A 79 -18.65 -41.74 -9.05
CA LYS A 79 -19.57 -40.91 -9.85
C LYS A 79 -19.96 -39.70 -9.00
N ALA A 80 -19.99 -38.52 -9.61
CA ALA A 80 -20.29 -37.24 -8.94
C ALA A 80 -21.64 -37.19 -8.20
N LYS A 81 -22.53 -38.17 -8.39
CA LYS A 81 -23.83 -38.28 -7.73
C LYS A 81 -23.77 -38.86 -6.31
N ASP A 82 -22.69 -39.56 -5.97
CA ASP A 82 -22.49 -40.18 -4.65
C ASP A 82 -21.57 -39.33 -3.74
N ALA A 83 -21.13 -38.16 -4.23
CA ALA A 83 -20.40 -37.19 -3.41
C ALA A 83 -21.41 -36.41 -2.56
N ASP A 84 -21.51 -36.79 -1.29
CA ASP A 84 -22.34 -36.12 -0.28
C ASP A 84 -21.73 -34.75 0.08
N LEU A 85 -22.02 -33.74 -0.73
CA LEU A 85 -21.56 -32.34 -0.57
C LEU A 85 -22.35 -31.56 0.49
N GLU A 86 -23.43 -32.14 1.04
CA GLU A 86 -24.28 -31.48 2.04
C GLU A 86 -23.71 -31.57 3.46
N ARG A 87 -22.78 -32.49 3.72
CA ARG A 87 -22.01 -32.48 4.95
C ARG A 87 -20.90 -31.44 4.84
N PRO A 88 -20.90 -30.37 5.66
CA PRO A 88 -19.76 -29.46 5.70
C PRO A 88 -18.54 -30.30 6.02
N ALA A 89 -17.60 -30.35 5.09
CA ALA A 89 -16.31 -30.96 5.33
C ALA A 89 -15.81 -30.35 6.64
N GLU A 90 -15.64 -31.18 7.67
CA GLU A 90 -15.13 -30.73 8.94
C GLU A 90 -13.73 -30.20 8.66
N LEU A 91 -13.62 -28.89 8.50
CA LEU A 91 -12.39 -28.18 8.14
C LEU A 91 -11.24 -28.82 8.92
N SER A 92 -10.21 -29.24 8.19
CA SER A 92 -9.03 -29.84 8.77
C SER A 92 -8.55 -28.97 9.92
N ARG A 93 -7.96 -29.56 10.97
CA ARG A 93 -7.46 -28.79 12.13
C ARG A 93 -6.61 -27.58 11.68
N ARG A 94 -5.84 -27.77 10.60
CA ARG A 94 -5.04 -26.71 9.96
C ARG A 94 -5.89 -25.60 9.36
N GLU A 95 -6.93 -25.93 8.60
CA GLU A 95 -7.82 -24.96 7.96
C GLU A 95 -8.61 -24.14 8.98
N ARG A 96 -8.96 -24.73 10.13
CA ARG A 96 -9.64 -23.99 11.22
C ARG A 96 -8.74 -22.91 11.83
N GLU A 97 -7.48 -23.26 12.08
CA GLU A 97 -6.49 -22.33 12.63
C GLU A 97 -6.16 -21.20 11.63
N GLU A 98 -6.05 -21.52 10.33
CA GLU A 98 -5.82 -20.52 9.28
C GLU A 98 -7.00 -19.55 9.13
N LEU A 99 -8.23 -20.06 9.15
CA LEU A 99 -9.43 -19.21 9.11
C LEU A 99 -9.58 -18.35 10.36
N GLU A 100 -9.21 -18.87 11.54
CA GLU A 100 -9.23 -18.08 12.77
C GLU A 100 -8.18 -16.97 12.73
N LYS A 101 -6.98 -17.26 12.21
CA LYS A 101 -5.94 -16.25 11.99
C LYS A 101 -6.42 -15.17 11.02
N GLN A 102 -7.02 -15.54 9.90
CA GLN A 102 -7.60 -14.59 8.94
C GLN A 102 -8.69 -13.74 9.59
N ARG A 103 -9.64 -14.36 10.30
CA ARG A 103 -10.72 -13.64 11.01
C ARG A 103 -10.18 -12.69 12.09
N ALA A 104 -9.10 -13.07 12.78
CA ALA A 104 -8.46 -12.21 13.78
C ALA A 104 -7.80 -11.00 13.11
N HIS A 105 -7.10 -11.18 11.98
CA HIS A 105 -6.54 -10.07 11.20
C HIS A 105 -7.63 -9.15 10.66
N GLU A 106 -8.69 -9.69 10.05
CA GLU A 106 -9.82 -8.90 9.57
C GLU A 106 -10.48 -8.11 10.69
N ARG A 107 -10.65 -8.74 11.87
CA ARG A 107 -11.20 -8.05 13.04
C ARG A 107 -10.30 -6.92 13.51
N TYR A 108 -8.98 -7.12 13.49
CA TYR A 108 -8.02 -6.09 13.86
C TYR A 108 -8.08 -4.90 12.89
N LEU A 109 -8.05 -5.17 11.58
CA LEU A 109 -8.17 -4.14 10.53
C LEU A 109 -9.49 -3.38 10.67
N LYS A 110 -10.60 -4.09 10.86
CA LYS A 110 -11.92 -3.50 11.07
C LYS A 110 -11.99 -2.64 12.34
N LEU A 111 -11.31 -3.03 13.42
CA LEU A 111 -11.24 -2.23 14.65
C LEU A 111 -10.41 -0.95 14.43
N GLN A 112 -9.36 -1.03 13.62
CA GLN A 112 -8.54 0.12 13.25
C GLN A 112 -9.32 1.10 12.36
N GLU A 113 -10.02 0.61 11.35
CA GLU A 113 -10.92 1.41 10.50
C GLU A 113 -12.02 2.08 11.32
N GLN A 114 -12.58 1.37 12.31
CA GLN A 114 -13.57 1.93 13.24
C GLN A 114 -12.98 2.98 14.20
N GLY A 115 -11.66 3.21 14.19
CA GLY A 115 -11.04 4.13 15.13
C GLY A 115 -11.07 3.63 16.57
N LYS A 116 -11.20 2.32 16.80
CA LYS A 116 -11.29 1.77 18.15
C LYS A 116 -9.93 1.48 18.77
N THR A 117 -8.89 1.28 17.96
CA THR A 117 -7.50 1.16 18.42
C THR A 117 -6.98 2.51 18.89
N GLU A 118 -6.08 2.54 19.89
CA GLU A 118 -5.54 3.80 20.41
C GLU A 118 -4.79 4.61 19.37
N GLN A 119 -4.11 3.93 18.44
CA GLN A 119 -3.42 4.56 17.31
C GLN A 119 -4.43 5.25 16.38
N ALA A 120 -5.48 4.55 15.95
CA ALA A 120 -6.49 5.12 15.06
C ALA A 120 -7.27 6.27 15.71
N ARG A 121 -7.51 6.23 17.04
CA ARG A 121 -8.08 7.36 17.77
C ARG A 121 -7.21 8.60 17.66
N LYS A 122 -5.90 8.48 17.94
CA LYS A 122 -4.93 9.58 17.84
C LYS A 122 -4.87 10.14 16.42
N ASP A 123 -4.89 9.27 15.41
CA ASP A 123 -4.87 9.70 14.01
C ASP A 123 -6.15 10.44 13.63
N LEU A 124 -7.32 9.94 14.05
CA LEU A 124 -8.60 10.63 13.85
C LEU A 124 -8.65 11.98 14.57
N GLU A 125 -8.16 12.06 15.80
CA GLU A 125 -8.04 13.30 16.56
C GLU A 125 -7.13 14.31 15.85
N ARG A 126 -5.97 13.85 15.37
CA ARG A 126 -5.05 14.69 14.58
C ARG A 126 -5.71 15.21 13.31
N LEU A 127 -6.43 14.34 12.57
CA LEU A 127 -7.17 14.74 11.37
C LEU A 127 -8.31 15.71 11.70
N ALA A 128 -9.02 15.52 12.82
CA ALA A 128 -10.08 16.42 13.26
C ALA A 128 -9.54 17.81 13.59
N LEU A 129 -8.39 17.91 14.27
CA LEU A 129 -7.74 19.18 14.55
C LEU A 129 -7.33 19.93 13.27
N ILE A 130 -6.79 19.22 12.28
CA ILE A 130 -6.46 19.82 10.97
C ILE A 130 -7.73 20.31 10.26
N ARG A 131 -8.83 19.54 10.31
CA ARG A 131 -10.11 19.97 9.75
C ARG A 131 -10.62 21.24 10.44
N GLN A 132 -10.58 21.30 11.76
CA GLN A 132 -10.97 22.49 12.53
C GLN A 132 -10.12 23.71 12.14
N GLN A 133 -8.79 23.57 12.11
CA GLN A 133 -7.91 24.66 11.70
C GLN A 133 -8.22 25.17 10.29
N ARG A 134 -8.55 24.27 9.36
CA ARG A 134 -8.94 24.65 7.99
C ARG A 134 -10.28 25.38 7.97
N LEU A 135 -11.26 24.91 8.72
CA LEU A 135 -12.57 25.54 8.83
C LEU A 135 -12.45 26.93 9.48
N ASP A 136 -11.68 27.06 10.55
CA ASP A 136 -11.47 28.32 11.25
C ASP A 136 -10.69 29.32 10.38
N ALA A 137 -9.69 28.86 9.63
CA ALA A 137 -8.99 29.69 8.67
C ALA A 137 -9.88 30.13 7.50
N ALA A 138 -10.78 29.25 7.02
CA ALA A 138 -11.76 29.61 5.99
C ALA A 138 -12.75 30.65 6.50
N LYS A 139 -13.35 30.43 7.68
CA LYS A 139 -14.25 31.37 8.34
C LYS A 139 -13.60 32.74 8.57
N LYS A 140 -12.38 32.78 9.13
CA LYS A 140 -11.63 34.04 9.31
C LYS A 140 -11.41 34.78 7.99
N ARG A 141 -11.08 34.06 6.91
CA ARG A 141 -10.93 34.68 5.58
C ARG A 141 -12.25 35.21 5.01
N GLU A 142 -13.35 34.53 5.23
CA GLU A 142 -14.68 34.98 4.80
C GLU A 142 -15.14 36.21 5.59
N GLU A 143 -14.96 36.21 6.91
CA GLU A 143 -15.25 37.36 7.78
C GLU A 143 -14.41 38.59 7.42
N GLU A 144 -13.11 38.42 7.17
CA GLU A 144 -12.26 39.52 6.72
C GLU A 144 -12.66 40.06 5.34
N LYS A 145 -13.04 39.18 4.41
CA LYS A 145 -13.50 39.60 3.08
C LYS A 145 -14.82 40.35 3.20
N ALA A 146 -15.78 39.84 3.95
CA ALA A 146 -17.07 40.49 4.20
C ALA A 146 -16.88 41.86 4.89
N ALA A 147 -16.00 41.96 5.89
CA ALA A 147 -15.69 43.24 6.54
C ALA A 147 -15.01 44.24 5.59
N LYS A 148 -14.11 43.77 4.71
CA LYS A 148 -13.48 44.62 3.69
C LYS A 148 -14.50 45.09 2.64
N GLU A 149 -15.44 44.23 2.24
CA GLU A 149 -16.52 44.59 1.31
C GLU A 149 -17.51 45.56 1.93
N ALA A 150 -17.94 45.34 3.17
CA ALA A 150 -18.79 46.27 3.91
C ALA A 150 -18.14 47.66 4.02
N LYS A 151 -16.85 47.73 4.40
CA LYS A 151 -16.11 49.00 4.45
C LYS A 151 -15.98 49.68 3.09
N LYS A 152 -15.79 48.91 2.01
CA LYS A 152 -15.77 49.46 0.64
C LYS A 152 -17.12 49.99 0.20
N LEU A 153 -18.21 49.33 0.58
CA LEU A 153 -19.57 49.77 0.28
C LEU A 153 -19.96 51.02 1.09
N GLU A 154 -19.56 51.10 2.36
CA GLU A 154 -19.72 52.33 3.17
C GLU A 154 -18.89 53.48 2.61
N ALA A 155 -17.65 53.24 2.16
CA ALA A 155 -16.81 54.28 1.56
C ALA A 155 -17.29 54.74 0.16
N ARG A 156 -18.22 54.02 -0.48
CA ARG A 156 -18.78 54.34 -1.80
C ARG A 156 -20.17 55.00 -1.71
N LYS A 157 -20.78 55.02 -0.53
CA LYS A 157 -21.99 55.81 -0.23
C LYS A 157 -21.60 57.22 0.19
#